data_AF-A0A0J9VMN6-F1
#
_entry.id   AF-A0A0J9VMN6-F1
#
_cell.length_a   1.000
_cell.length_b   1.000
_cell.length_c   1.000
_cell.angle_alpha   90.00
_cell.angle_beta   90.00
_cell.angle_gamma   90.00
#
_symmetry.space_group_name_H-M   'P 1'
#
loop_
_entity.id
_entity.type
_entity.pdbx_description
1 polymer ?
#
loop_
_entity_poly.entity_id
_entity_poly.type
_entity_poly.pdbx_seq_one_letter_code
_entity_poly.pdbx_strand_id
1 'polypeptide(L)'
;MWKLLVSGFVAVASLSGVNAAYPNPGPVTGDTRVHDPTVVKTPSGGYLLAHTGDNVSLKTSSDRTAWKDAGAVFPNGAPWTTQYTKGDKNQGSNPRHSTTHL
;
A
#
# COMPACT_ATOMS: atom_id res chain seq x y z
N MET A 1 59.72 26.80 19.24
CA MET A 1 59.33 28.03 18.51
C MET A 1 59.05 27.67 17.07
N TRP A 2 57.85 28.01 16.57
CA TRP A 2 57.53 28.44 15.19
C TRP A 2 56.14 27.94 14.74
N LYS A 3 55.15 28.78 15.07
CA LYS A 3 54.07 29.31 14.21
C LYS A 3 53.17 28.34 13.41
N LEU A 4 51.91 28.36 13.86
CA LEU A 4 50.67 28.14 13.13
C LEU A 4 50.71 28.72 11.70
N LEU A 5 50.16 27.98 10.74
CA LEU A 5 49.40 28.57 9.63
C LEU A 5 48.10 27.80 9.46
N VAL A 6 47.04 28.39 10.01
CA VAL A 6 45.66 28.10 9.64
C VAL A 6 45.48 28.64 8.22
N SER A 7 45.15 27.75 7.27
CA SER A 7 44.54 28.16 6.00
C SER A 7 43.16 27.55 5.94
N GLY A 8 42.17 28.35 6.33
CA GLY A 8 40.77 28.02 6.14
C GLY A 8 40.41 28.23 4.67
N PHE A 9 40.17 27.14 3.95
CA PHE A 9 39.41 27.18 2.71
C PHE A 9 37.92 27.18 3.09
N VAL A 10 37.22 28.30 2.86
CA VAL A 10 35.75 28.29 2.84
C VAL A 10 35.33 27.76 1.49
N ALA A 11 34.94 26.49 1.43
CA ALA A 11 34.26 25.93 0.27
C ALA A 11 32.80 26.40 0.29
N VAL A 12 32.45 27.36 -0.57
CA VAL A 12 31.03 27.66 -0.85
C VAL A 12 30.51 26.57 -1.78
N ALA A 13 29.97 25.50 -1.20
CA ALA A 13 29.28 24.49 -1.97
C ALA A 13 27.99 25.10 -2.55
N SER A 14 27.91 25.16 -3.87
CA SER A 14 26.68 25.49 -4.58
C SER A 14 25.65 24.40 -4.25
N LEU A 15 24.67 24.72 -3.41
CA LEU A 15 23.47 23.91 -3.25
C LEU A 15 22.69 24.02 -4.56
N SER A 16 23.13 23.24 -5.56
CA SER A 16 22.35 22.95 -6.76
C SER A 16 20.98 22.53 -6.27
N GLY A 17 19.96 23.32 -6.60
CA GLY A 17 18.63 23.21 -6.01
C GLY A 17 18.22 21.74 -5.93
N VAL A 18 17.89 21.29 -4.71
CA VAL A 18 17.18 20.03 -4.53
C VAL A 18 15.81 20.26 -5.16
N ASN A 19 15.74 20.03 -6.47
CA ASN A 19 14.50 19.77 -7.13
C ASN A 19 14.01 18.50 -6.43
N ALA A 20 13.09 18.65 -5.48
CA ALA A 20 12.53 17.55 -4.71
C ALA A 20 11.72 16.70 -5.67
N ALA A 21 12.41 15.95 -6.52
CA ALA A 21 11.84 14.95 -7.37
C ALA A 21 11.26 13.90 -6.43
N TYR A 22 9.96 13.71 -6.52
CA TYR A 22 9.32 12.61 -5.81
C TYR A 22 10.05 11.32 -6.18
N PRO A 23 10.43 10.49 -5.20
CA PRO A 23 11.04 9.22 -5.50
C PRO A 23 10.10 8.45 -6.43
N ASN A 24 10.67 7.83 -7.46
CA ASN A 24 9.91 6.87 -8.26
C ASN A 24 9.24 5.84 -7.34
N PRO A 25 8.09 5.27 -7.75
CA PRO A 25 7.45 4.21 -6.99
C PRO A 25 8.46 3.13 -6.58
N GLY A 26 8.50 2.79 -5.29
CA GLY A 26 9.36 1.72 -4.80
C GLY A 26 8.90 0.37 -5.35
N PRO A 27 9.83 -0.58 -5.56
CA PRO A 27 9.47 -1.92 -6.00
C PRO A 27 8.56 -2.62 -4.98
N VAL A 28 7.62 -3.40 -5.48
CA VAL A 28 6.67 -4.21 -4.69
C VAL A 28 6.78 -5.66 -5.14
N THR A 29 6.82 -6.60 -4.19
CA THR A 29 7.08 -8.02 -4.44
C THR A 29 6.11 -8.92 -3.68
N GLY A 30 6.11 -10.22 -4.01
CA GLY A 30 5.19 -11.20 -3.44
C GLY A 30 3.80 -11.11 -4.06
N ASP A 31 2.77 -11.20 -3.23
CA ASP A 31 1.38 -11.27 -3.67
C ASP A 31 0.81 -9.88 -4.00
N THR A 32 1.10 -9.34 -5.18
CA THR A 32 0.79 -7.93 -5.52
C THR A 32 -0.52 -7.69 -6.27
N ARG A 33 -1.23 -8.74 -6.71
CA ARG A 33 -2.53 -8.58 -7.38
C ARG A 33 -3.59 -8.09 -6.39
N VAL A 34 -4.04 -6.84 -6.55
CA VAL A 34 -5.04 -6.16 -5.73
C VAL A 34 -5.91 -5.24 -6.57
N HIS A 35 -7.08 -4.86 -6.06
CA HIS A 35 -7.94 -3.81 -6.60
C HIS A 35 -8.44 -2.94 -5.43
N ASP A 36 -8.49 -1.62 -5.59
CA ASP A 36 -8.86 -0.65 -4.52
C ASP A 36 -8.14 -0.86 -3.17
N PRO A 37 -6.79 -0.91 -3.11
CA PRO A 37 -6.08 -1.22 -1.88
C PRO A 37 -6.16 -0.06 -0.86
N THR A 38 -6.30 -0.42 0.41
CA THR A 38 -6.05 0.47 1.57
C THR A 38 -5.06 -0.20 2.52
N VAL A 39 -4.04 0.54 2.96
CA VAL A 39 -2.97 0.02 3.84
C VAL A 39 -2.95 0.75 5.17
N VAL A 40 -2.88 0.00 6.27
CA VAL A 40 -2.65 0.51 7.62
C VAL A 40 -1.40 -0.11 8.22
N LYS A 41 -0.67 0.68 9.03
CA LYS A 41 0.42 0.15 9.86
C LYS A 41 -0.17 -0.38 11.17
N THR A 42 0.19 -1.61 11.55
CA THR A 42 -0.27 -2.20 12.81
C THR A 42 0.53 -1.64 14.00
N PRO A 43 -0.04 -1.63 15.21
CA PRO A 43 0.71 -1.23 16.42
C PRO A 43 1.97 -2.07 16.68
N SER A 44 1.99 -3.32 16.21
CA SER A 44 3.14 -4.23 16.31
C SER A 44 4.26 -3.95 15.29
N GLY A 45 4.08 -2.98 14.39
CA GLY A 45 5.13 -2.54 13.46
C GLY A 45 5.06 -3.11 12.05
N GLY A 46 4.07 -3.95 11.72
CA GLY A 46 3.81 -4.45 10.37
C GLY A 46 2.75 -3.65 9.62
N TYR A 47 2.29 -4.18 8.48
CA TYR A 47 1.29 -3.58 7.61
C TYR A 47 0.18 -4.58 7.29
N LEU A 48 -1.05 -4.10 7.30
CA LEU A 48 -2.23 -4.81 6.81
C LEU A 48 -2.77 -4.05 5.59
N LEU A 49 -2.97 -4.75 4.48
CA LEU A 49 -3.60 -4.24 3.27
C LEU A 49 -4.95 -4.93 3.11
N ALA A 50 -6.03 -4.14 3.07
CA ALA A 50 -7.35 -4.61 2.67
C ALA A 50 -7.61 -4.20 1.22
N HIS A 51 -8.22 -5.07 0.43
CA HIS A 51 -8.52 -4.78 -0.97
C HIS A 51 -9.82 -5.47 -1.42
N THR A 52 -10.34 -4.99 -2.55
CA THR A 52 -11.50 -5.59 -3.22
C THR A 52 -11.20 -7.05 -3.58
N GLY A 53 -12.14 -7.93 -3.21
CA GLY A 53 -12.07 -9.37 -3.37
C GLY A 53 -13.19 -10.04 -2.57
N ASP A 54 -13.29 -11.36 -2.68
CA ASP A 54 -14.29 -12.13 -1.94
C ASP A 54 -14.10 -11.93 -0.44
N ASN A 55 -15.18 -11.50 0.22
CA ASN A 55 -15.26 -11.27 1.66
C ASN A 55 -14.22 -10.28 2.23
N VAL A 56 -13.78 -9.32 1.40
CA VAL A 56 -12.71 -8.34 1.68
C VAL A 56 -11.38 -9.04 1.95
N SER A 57 -10.56 -9.16 0.91
CA SER A 57 -9.29 -9.88 0.97
C SER A 57 -8.21 -9.05 1.67
N LEU A 58 -7.31 -9.74 2.37
CA LEU A 58 -6.28 -9.17 3.23
C LEU A 58 -4.89 -9.65 2.80
N LYS A 59 -3.91 -8.77 2.93
CA LYS A 59 -2.48 -9.09 2.81
C LYS A 59 -1.70 -8.47 3.96
N THR A 60 -0.57 -9.08 4.30
CA THR A 60 0.34 -8.55 5.32
C THR A 60 1.73 -8.29 4.76
N SER A 61 2.45 -7.36 5.38
CA SER A 61 3.86 -7.07 5.09
C SER A 61 4.58 -6.60 6.35
N SER A 62 5.85 -6.95 6.52
CA SER A 62 6.70 -6.39 7.57
C SER A 62 7.35 -5.07 7.18
N ASP A 63 7.43 -4.76 5.88
CA ASP A 63 8.25 -3.65 5.34
C ASP A 63 7.50 -2.74 4.33
N ARG A 64 6.21 -3.01 4.09
CA ARG A 64 5.32 -2.31 3.12
C ARG A 64 5.62 -2.62 1.65
N THR A 65 6.58 -3.49 1.34
CA THR A 65 7.05 -3.76 -0.03
C THR A 65 6.95 -5.23 -0.42
N ALA A 66 7.13 -6.16 0.52
CA ALA A 66 6.92 -7.59 0.30
C ALA A 66 5.59 -8.01 0.92
N TRP A 67 4.63 -8.41 0.08
CA TRP A 67 3.26 -8.75 0.51
C TRP A 67 3.01 -10.26 0.49
N LYS A 68 2.27 -10.73 1.48
CA LYS A 68 1.80 -12.11 1.60
C LYS A 68 0.29 -12.13 1.80
N ASP A 69 -0.40 -13.08 1.16
CA ASP A 69 -1.81 -13.34 1.40
C ASP A 69 -2.08 -13.63 2.89
N ALA A 70 -3.18 -13.08 3.41
CA ALA A 70 -3.61 -13.20 4.80
C ALA A 70 -5.10 -13.60 4.94
N GLY A 71 -5.75 -13.98 3.84
CA GLY A 71 -7.13 -14.44 3.84
C GLY A 71 -8.13 -13.30 3.69
N ALA A 72 -9.25 -13.37 4.40
CA ALA A 72 -10.36 -12.42 4.25
C ALA A 72 -10.86 -11.93 5.61
N VAL A 73 -11.46 -10.73 5.64
CA VAL A 73 -12.09 -10.16 6.84
C VAL A 73 -13.27 -11.02 7.29
N PHE A 74 -14.06 -11.53 6.35
CA PHE A 74 -15.21 -12.38 6.61
C PHE A 74 -14.99 -13.80 6.07
N PRO A 75 -14.14 -14.63 6.70
CA PRO A 75 -13.80 -15.95 6.16
C PRO A 75 -15.01 -16.89 6.06
N ASN A 76 -16.06 -16.65 6.87
CA ASN A 76 -17.32 -17.38 6.84
C ASN A 76 -18.47 -16.58 6.17
N GLY A 77 -18.12 -15.54 5.42
CA GLY A 77 -19.08 -14.61 4.82
C GLY A 77 -19.63 -13.57 5.79
N ALA A 78 -20.38 -12.61 5.22
CA ALA A 78 -21.06 -11.55 5.95
C ALA A 78 -22.57 -11.61 5.70
N PRO A 79 -23.32 -12.51 6.38
CA PRO A 79 -24.72 -12.81 6.03
C PRO A 79 -25.66 -11.60 6.06
N TRP A 80 -25.36 -10.61 6.90
CA TRP A 80 -26.13 -9.36 6.98
C TRP A 80 -26.11 -8.55 5.66
N THR A 81 -25.11 -8.76 4.81
CA THR A 81 -24.96 -8.09 3.50
C THR A 81 -25.80 -8.73 2.40
N THR A 82 -26.21 -9.99 2.56
CA THR A 82 -26.80 -10.80 1.48
C THR A 82 -28.02 -10.14 0.83
N GLN A 83 -28.86 -9.47 1.63
CA GLN A 83 -30.03 -8.75 1.13
C GLN A 83 -29.69 -7.58 0.17
N TYR A 84 -28.47 -7.05 0.27
CA TYR A 84 -27.98 -5.92 -0.53
C TYR A 84 -27.09 -6.38 -1.70
N THR A 85 -26.40 -7.52 -1.55
CA THR A 85 -25.46 -8.04 -2.54
C THR A 85 -26.02 -9.16 -3.40
N LYS A 86 -27.25 -9.64 -3.12
CA LYS A 86 -27.83 -10.85 -3.74
C LYS A 86 -26.95 -12.09 -3.60
N GLY A 87 -26.10 -12.13 -2.56
CA GLY A 87 -25.17 -13.22 -2.30
C GLY A 87 -23.79 -13.05 -2.95
N ASP A 88 -23.55 -11.96 -3.68
CA ASP A 88 -22.22 -11.64 -4.21
C ASP A 88 -21.24 -11.42 -3.06
N LYS A 89 -20.10 -12.13 -3.12
CA LYS A 89 -19.05 -12.07 -2.10
C LYS A 89 -17.97 -11.05 -2.41
N ASN A 90 -17.85 -10.65 -3.68
CA ASN A 90 -16.87 -9.66 -4.11
C ASN A 90 -17.38 -8.24 -3.79
N GLN A 91 -16.90 -7.66 -2.70
CA GLN A 91 -17.44 -6.40 -2.15
C GLN A 91 -16.92 -5.12 -2.85
N GLY A 92 -16.61 -5.19 -4.14
CA GLY A 92 -16.25 -4.03 -4.96
C GLY A 92 -16.65 -4.14 -6.43
N SER A 93 -17.26 -5.26 -6.86
CA SER A 93 -17.92 -5.33 -8.16
C SER A 93 -19.37 -4.89 -8.02
N ASN A 94 -19.74 -3.79 -8.65
CA ASN A 94 -21.13 -3.37 -8.77
C ASN A 94 -21.96 -4.45 -9.51
N PRO A 95 -23.03 -5.02 -8.90
CA PRO A 95 -23.92 -5.97 -9.60
C PRO A 95 -24.74 -5.29 -10.71
N ARG A 96 -24.84 -3.95 -10.75
CA ARG A 96 -25.63 -3.23 -11.76
C ARG A 96 -25.07 -3.29 -13.19
N HIS A 97 -23.98 -4.01 -13.44
CA HIS A 97 -23.45 -4.23 -14.79
C HIS A 97 -23.64 -5.66 -15.31
N SER A 98 -24.43 -6.50 -14.64
CA SER A 98 -24.71 -7.85 -15.14
C SER A 98 -26.19 -8.21 -15.10
N THR A 99 -27.08 -7.32 -15.56
CA THR A 99 -28.37 -7.71 -16.14
C THR A 99 -28.93 -6.54 -16.96
N THR A 100 -28.91 -6.64 -18.29
CA THR A 100 -29.97 -6.26 -19.25
C THR A 100 -29.47 -6.46 -20.69
N HIS A 101 -29.96 -7.54 -21.32
CA HIS A 101 -30.34 -7.68 -22.73
C HIS A 101 -29.39 -7.18 -23.85
N LEU A 102 -28.63 -8.11 -24.46
CA LEU A 102 -28.76 -8.62 -25.84
C LEU A 102 -27.73 -9.75 -26.05
#